data_AF-A0A3D2J0L2-F1
#
_entry.id   AF-A0A3D2J0L2-F1
#
_cell.length_a   1.000
_cell.length_b   1.000
_cell.length_c   1.000
_cell.angle_alpha   90.00
_cell.angle_beta   90.00
_cell.angle_gamma   90.00
#
_symmetry.space_group_name_H-M   'P 1'
#
loop_
_entity.id
_entity.type
_entity.pdbx_description
1 polymer ?
#
loop_
_entity_poly.entity_id
_entity_poly.type
_entity_poly.pdbx_seq_one_letter_code
_entity_poly.pdbx_strand_id
1 'polypeptide(L)'
;GKWLLTREDEVLVLGDTVMIPDFALTHKESGHRVLIELVGFWHLDYLRRKVEKVRTAHCRNLLLLVYEGVNLAAEALQDVPGEVLYFKNKPVLKEVMAAVERMVS
;
A
#
# COMPACT_ATOMS: atom_id res chain seq x y z
N GLY A 1 13.62 -13.04 -10.14
CA GLY A 1 13.62 -11.58 -10.33
C GLY A 1 14.41 -10.89 -9.21
N LYS A 2 14.62 -9.58 -9.36
CA LYS A 2 15.34 -8.70 -8.41
C LYS A 2 14.61 -8.46 -7.09
N TRP A 3 13.31 -8.72 -7.07
CA TRP A 3 12.44 -8.52 -5.91
C TRP A 3 12.09 -9.85 -5.23
N LEU A 4 11.98 -9.82 -3.91
CA LEU A 4 11.44 -10.88 -3.06
C LEU A 4 10.06 -10.44 -2.54
N LEU A 5 9.04 -11.26 -2.76
CA LEU A 5 7.69 -11.05 -2.24
C LEU A 5 7.50 -11.86 -0.96
N THR A 6 7.09 -11.19 0.10
CA THR A 6 6.66 -11.78 1.36
C THR A 6 5.22 -11.37 1.67
N ARG A 7 4.54 -12.13 2.50
CA ARG A 7 3.13 -11.93 2.86
C ARG A 7 3.03 -11.73 4.37
N GLU A 8 2.30 -10.70 4.80
CA GLU A 8 1.98 -10.42 6.21
C GLU A 8 3.19 -10.48 7.16
N ASP A 9 4.37 -10.04 6.68
CA ASP A 9 5.66 -10.20 7.37
C ASP A 9 6.16 -8.93 8.06
N GLU A 10 5.42 -7.82 7.93
CA GLU A 10 5.78 -6.52 8.51
C GLU A 10 4.66 -6.02 9.42
N VAL A 11 5.04 -5.54 10.60
CA VAL A 11 4.12 -4.85 11.51
C VAL A 11 4.49 -3.37 11.54
N LEU A 12 3.62 -2.54 10.97
CA LEU A 12 3.70 -1.09 11.11
C LEU A 12 3.02 -0.67 12.43
N VAL A 13 3.80 -0.06 13.32
CA VAL A 13 3.25 0.56 14.54
C VAL A 13 2.71 1.94 14.18
N LEU A 14 1.39 2.09 14.26
CA LEU A 14 0.61 3.26 13.88
C LEU A 14 -0.01 3.89 15.13
N GLY A 15 0.83 4.52 15.95
CA GLY A 15 0.43 5.09 17.24
C GLY A 15 -0.03 4.01 18.22
N ASP A 16 -1.33 4.01 18.51
CA ASP A 16 -2.00 3.06 19.42
C ASP A 16 -2.47 1.77 18.74
N THR A 17 -2.26 1.64 17.43
CA THR A 17 -2.66 0.47 16.65
C THR A 17 -1.51 -0.10 15.84
N VAL A 18 -1.68 -1.33 15.38
CA VAL A 18 -0.78 -1.95 14.40
C VAL A 18 -1.48 -2.13 13.07
N MET A 19 -0.72 -2.04 12.00
CA MET A 19 -1.12 -2.43 10.65
C MET A 19 -0.16 -3.50 10.16
N ILE A 20 -0.70 -4.59 9.62
CA ILE A 20 0.06 -5.60 8.91
C ILE A 20 -0.32 -5.47 7.44
N PRO A 21 0.57 -4.98 6.56
CA PRO A 21 0.32 -4.98 5.12
C PRO A 21 0.19 -6.40 4.58
N ASP A 22 -0.65 -6.59 3.57
CA ASP A 22 -0.84 -7.91 2.95
C ASP A 22 0.47 -8.44 2.37
N PHE A 23 1.30 -7.58 1.77
CA PHE A 23 2.57 -7.98 1.17
C PHE A 23 3.70 -6.99 1.40
N ALA A 24 4.94 -7.46 1.23
CA ALA A 24 6.10 -6.62 1.05
C ALA A 24 6.97 -7.11 -0.12
N LEU A 25 7.50 -6.15 -0.88
CA LEU A 25 8.51 -6.38 -1.91
C LEU A 25 9.84 -5.81 -1.45
N THR A 26 10.85 -6.68 -1.35
CA THR A 26 12.22 -6.29 -0.98
C THR A 26 13.17 -6.48 -2.15
N HIS A 27 13.88 -5.43 -2.55
CA HIS A 27 14.90 -5.50 -3.58
C HIS A 27 16.12 -6.24 -3.02
N LYS A 28 16.55 -7.31 -3.69
CA LYS A 28 17.58 -8.23 -3.17
C LYS A 28 18.97 -7.61 -3.04
N GLU A 29 19.28 -6.57 -3.81
CA GLU A 29 20.60 -5.93 -3.81
C GLU A 29 20.62 -4.67 -2.94
N SER A 30 19.79 -3.66 -3.25
CA SER A 30 19.70 -2.42 -2.47
C SER A 30 19.02 -2.55 -1.09
N GLY A 31 18.20 -3.58 -0.86
CA GLY A 31 17.40 -3.71 0.35
C GLY A 31 16.18 -2.77 0.41
N HIS A 32 15.92 -1.97 -0.62
CA HIS A 32 14.72 -1.13 -0.68
C HIS A 32 13.46 -1.97 -0.55
N ARG A 33 12.53 -1.54 0.31
CA ARG A 33 11.33 -2.30 0.64
C ARG A 33 10.08 -1.46 0.43
N VAL A 34 9.14 -2.01 -0.34
CA VAL A 34 7.81 -1.44 -0.58
C VAL A 34 6.76 -2.35 0.03
N LEU A 35 5.95 -1.81 0.91
CA LEU A 35 4.82 -2.47 1.54
C LEU A 35 3.58 -2.32 0.65
N ILE A 36 2.73 -3.33 0.57
CA ILE A 36 1.57 -3.35 -0.30
C ILE A 36 0.34 -3.77 0.50
N GLU A 37 -0.74 -2.99 0.36
CA GLU A 37 -2.04 -3.26 0.95
C GLU A 37 -3.12 -3.34 -0.14
N LEU A 38 -3.94 -4.40 -0.12
CA LEU A 38 -5.11 -4.54 -0.96
C LEU A 38 -6.34 -3.91 -0.30
N VAL A 39 -6.83 -2.83 -0.88
CA VAL A 39 -8.03 -2.12 -0.47
C VAL A 39 -9.20 -2.59 -1.33
N GLY A 40 -9.97 -3.55 -0.79
CA GLY A 40 -11.19 -4.06 -1.39
C GLY A 40 -12.46 -3.60 -0.64
N PHE A 41 -13.41 -4.52 -0.46
CA PHE A 41 -14.74 -4.32 0.14
C PHE A 41 -14.77 -3.95 1.64
N TRP A 42 -13.69 -3.38 2.19
CA TRP A 42 -13.66 -2.94 3.58
C TRP A 42 -14.54 -1.70 3.79
N HIS A 43 -15.11 -1.56 4.99
CA HIS A 43 -15.86 -0.36 5.37
C HIS A 43 -15.00 0.90 5.13
N LEU A 44 -15.59 1.92 4.51
CA LEU A 44 -14.94 3.20 4.21
C LEU A 44 -14.22 3.82 5.43
N ASP A 45 -14.79 3.62 6.62
CA ASP A 45 -14.22 4.10 7.88
C ASP A 45 -12.93 3.38 8.29
N TYR A 46 -12.76 2.11 7.89
CA TYR A 46 -11.53 1.37 8.11
C TYR A 46 -10.38 1.97 7.29
N LEU A 47 -10.63 2.24 6.00
CA LEU A 47 -9.61 2.82 5.13
C LEU A 47 -9.22 4.24 5.57
N ARG A 48 -10.21 5.08 5.92
CA ARG A 48 -9.95 6.46 6.40
C ARG A 48 -9.00 6.48 7.60
N ARG A 49 -9.28 5.65 8.61
CA ARG A 49 -8.41 5.53 9.80
C ARG A 49 -7.00 5.04 9.44
N LYS A 50 -6.90 4.10 8.51
CA LYS A 50 -5.60 3.55 8.06
C LYS A 50 -4.78 4.62 7.33
N VAL A 51 -5.40 5.35 6.39
CA VAL A 51 -4.75 6.44 5.63
C VAL A 51 -4.26 7.55 6.55
N GLU A 52 -5.09 7.98 7.50
CA GLU A 52 -4.73 9.02 8.46
C GLU A 52 -3.54 8.61 9.35
N LYS A 53 -3.49 7.34 9.73
CA LYS A 53 -2.40 6.80 10.54
C LYS A 53 -1.12 6.57 9.74
N VAL A 54 -1.22 6.08 8.50
CA VAL A 54 -0.08 5.98 7.56
C VAL A 54 0.54 7.35 7.30
N ARG A 55 -0.29 8.38 7.13
CA ARG A 55 0.14 9.78 7.01
C ARG A 55 0.93 10.23 8.24
N THR A 56 0.42 9.95 9.44
CA THR A 56 1.07 10.29 10.71
C THR A 56 2.39 9.54 10.91
N ALA A 57 2.48 8.30 10.42
CA ALA A 57 3.69 7.47 10.50
C ALA A 57 4.75 7.80 9.42
N HIS A 58 4.49 8.76 8.51
CA HIS A 58 5.36 9.09 7.38
C HIS A 58 5.81 7.88 6.57
N CYS A 59 4.95 6.87 6.44
CA CYS A 59 5.25 5.62 5.74
C CYS A 59 5.20 5.83 4.21
N ARG A 60 6.28 6.38 3.64
CA ARG A 60 6.38 6.71 2.21
C ARG A 60 6.51 5.48 1.31
N ASN A 61 6.86 4.34 1.89
CA ASN A 61 7.07 3.09 1.17
C ASN A 61 5.82 2.18 1.15
N LEU A 62 4.61 2.72 1.33
CA LEU A 62 3.36 1.97 1.23
C LEU A 62 2.66 2.20 -0.12
N LEU A 63 2.39 1.13 -0.84
CA LEU A 63 1.58 1.09 -2.06
C LEU A 63 0.17 0.58 -1.73
N LEU A 64 -0.85 1.39 -2.01
CA LEU A 64 -2.24 0.98 -1.87
C LEU A 64 -2.79 0.50 -3.21
N LEU A 65 -3.26 -0.75 -3.26
CA LEU A 65 -3.95 -1.32 -4.41
C LEU A 65 -5.46 -1.24 -4.17
N VAL A 66 -6.15 -0.31 -4.84
CA VAL A 66 -7.55 0.01 -4.56
C VAL A 66 -8.48 -0.55 -5.62
N TYR A 67 -9.46 -1.35 -5.22
CA TYR A 67 -10.50 -1.83 -6.11
C TYR A 67 -11.44 -0.68 -6.51
N GLU A 68 -11.60 -0.43 -7.82
CA GLU A 68 -12.43 0.67 -8.34
C GLU A 68 -13.91 0.54 -7.97
N GLY A 69 -14.41 -0.67 -7.70
CA GLY A 69 -15.80 -0.89 -7.31
C GLY A 69 -16.10 -0.49 -5.86
N VAL A 70 -15.10 -0.06 -5.08
CA VAL A 70 -15.33 0.54 -3.76
C VAL A 70 -15.83 1.97 -3.96
N ASN A 71 -16.97 2.32 -3.37
CA ASN A 71 -17.47 3.70 -3.36
C ASN A 71 -16.64 4.56 -2.39
N LEU A 72 -15.41 4.84 -2.80
CA LEU A 72 -14.48 5.66 -2.06
C LEU A 72 -14.56 7.10 -2.54
N ALA A 73 -14.80 8.02 -1.62
CA ALA A 73 -14.64 9.44 -1.88
C ALA A 73 -13.16 9.68 -2.26
N ALA A 74 -12.89 10.31 -3.41
CA ALA A 74 -11.53 10.54 -3.91
C ALA A 74 -10.66 11.30 -2.90
N GLU A 75 -11.31 12.13 -2.08
CA GLU A 75 -10.73 12.93 -0.99
C GLU A 75 -10.14 12.05 0.12
N ALA A 76 -10.62 10.81 0.29
CA ALA A 76 -10.11 9.91 1.33
C ALA A 76 -8.67 9.42 1.07
N LEU A 77 -8.16 9.60 -0.16
CA LEU A 77 -6.83 9.14 -0.59
C LEU A 77 -5.96 10.27 -1.16
N GLN A 78 -6.40 11.53 -1.08
CA GLN A 78 -5.64 12.66 -1.64
C GLN A 78 -4.30 12.92 -0.93
N ASP A 79 -4.19 12.56 0.35
CA ASP A 79 -3.02 12.88 1.20
C ASP A 79 -2.25 11.63 1.69
N VAL A 80 -2.36 10.50 0.99
CA VAL A 80 -1.57 9.32 1.38
C VAL A 80 -0.10 9.60 1.03
N PRO A 81 0.86 9.44 1.96
CA PRO A 81 2.28 9.71 1.69
C PRO A 81 2.93 8.70 0.71
N GLY A 82 2.20 7.68 0.26
CA GLY A 82 2.64 6.64 -0.65
C GLY A 82 1.88 6.68 -1.98
N GLU A 83 2.09 5.65 -2.81
CA GLU A 83 1.45 5.57 -4.12
C GLU A 83 0.12 4.80 -4.06
N VAL A 84 -0.87 5.22 -4.86
CA VAL A 84 -2.17 4.57 -4.96
C VAL A 84 -2.37 4.08 -6.39
N LEU A 85 -2.68 2.79 -6.54
CA LEU A 85 -2.96 2.16 -7.82
C LEU A 85 -4.36 1.55 -7.82
N TYR A 86 -5.22 2.05 -8.70
CA TYR A 86 -6.59 1.55 -8.84
C TYR A 86 -6.66 0.37 -9.81
N PHE A 87 -7.54 -0.60 -9.53
CA PHE A 87 -7.77 -1.74 -10.41
C PHE A 87 -9.25 -2.16 -10.48
N LYS A 88 -9.67 -2.67 -11.65
CA LYS A 88 -11.08 -3.03 -11.94
C LYS A 88 -11.51 -4.44 -11.58
N ASN A 89 -10.61 -5.42 -11.65
CA ASN A 89 -10.92 -6.83 -11.43
C ASN A 89 -9.84 -7.51 -10.61
N LYS A 90 -8.59 -7.36 -11.05
CA LYS A 90 -7.39 -7.82 -10.34
C LYS A 90 -6.24 -6.84 -10.58
N PRO A 91 -5.32 -6.68 -9.62
CA PRO A 91 -4.11 -5.89 -9.84
C PRO A 91 -3.30 -6.46 -11.02
N VAL A 92 -2.87 -5.59 -11.92
CA VAL A 92 -2.01 -5.98 -13.05
C VAL A 92 -0.57 -5.94 -12.58
N LEU A 93 0.10 -7.10 -12.52
CA LEU A 93 1.46 -7.21 -11.98
C LEU A 93 2.45 -6.22 -12.62
N LYS A 94 2.34 -5.99 -13.93
CA LYS A 94 3.20 -5.03 -14.64
C LYS A 94 3.05 -3.61 -14.09
N GLU A 95 1.83 -3.19 -13.78
CA GLU A 95 1.55 -1.85 -13.26
C GLU A 95 1.98 -1.72 -11.80
N VAL A 96 1.74 -2.77 -11.00
CA VAL A 96 2.22 -2.87 -9.61
C VAL A 96 3.74 -2.75 -9.57
N MET A 97 4.47 -3.50 -10.40
CA MET A 97 5.93 -3.44 -10.43
C MET A 97 6.44 -2.07 -10.89
N ALA A 98 5.76 -1.42 -11.85
CA ALA A 98 6.12 -0.08 -12.28
C ALA A 98 5.95 0.97 -11.16
N ALA A 99 4.91 0.84 -10.32
CA ALA A 99 4.73 1.69 -9.13
C ALA A 99 5.85 1.44 -8.11
N VAL A 100 6.13 0.17 -7.81
CA VAL A 100 7.22 -0.23 -6.90
C VAL A 100 8.56 0.36 -7.36
N GLU A 101 8.87 0.32 -8.65
CA GLU A 101 10.10 0.91 -9.20
C GLU A 101 10.15 2.44 -9.04
N ARG A 102 9.03 3.15 -9.28
CA ARG A 102 8.94 4.61 -9.05
C ARG A 102 9.17 4.99 -7.59
N MET A 103 8.67 4.20 -6.66
CA MET A 103 8.77 4.48 -5.22
C MET A 103 10.19 4.31 -4.66
N VAL A 104 11.07 3.59 -5.37
CA VAL A 104 12.45 3.30 -4.92
C VAL A 104 13.53 3.91 -5.79
N SER A 105 13.15 4.67 -6.82
CA SER A 105 14.03 5.44 -7.71
C SER A 105 14.32 6.81 -7.13
#